data_AF-A0A2R2WB38-F1
#
_entry.id   AF-A0A2R2WB38-F1
#
_cell.length_a   1.000
_cell.length_b   1.000
_cell.length_c   1.000
_cell.angle_alpha   90.00
_cell.angle_beta   90.00
_cell.angle_gamma   90.00
#
_symmetry.space_group_name_H-M   'P 1'
#
loop_
_entity.id
_entity.type
_entity.pdbx_description
1 polymer ?
#
loop_
_entity_poly.entity_id
_entity_poly.type
_entity_poly.pdbx_seq_one_letter_code
_entity_poly.pdbx_strand_id
1 'polypeptide(L)'
;MTLPEAERIVELDREGVLDRSDDDVAKVVFEAHTVVQRSAMWGSSPGHPARRKTVLIVVGAGLFIGTWIVGLLTPLLLGTER
;
A
#
# COMPACT_ATOMS: atom_id res chain seq x y z
N MET A 1 18.29 -13.99 -5.53
CA MET A 1 16.84 -14.14 -5.32
C MET A 1 16.06 -13.14 -6.18
N THR A 2 15.00 -13.56 -6.86
CA THR A 2 14.11 -12.66 -7.63
C THR A 2 12.96 -12.12 -6.76
N LEU A 3 12.33 -11.00 -7.14
CA LEU A 3 11.22 -10.43 -6.36
C LEU A 3 10.00 -11.38 -6.26
N PRO A 4 9.50 -12.01 -7.35
CA PRO A 4 8.36 -12.92 -7.24
C PRO A 4 8.65 -14.16 -6.38
N GLU A 5 9.89 -14.63 -6.41
CA GLU A 5 10.37 -15.73 -5.56
C GLU A 5 10.42 -15.31 -4.08
N ALA A 6 10.92 -14.10 -3.80
CA ALA A 6 10.94 -13.53 -2.45
C ALA A 6 9.54 -13.32 -1.89
N GLU A 7 8.60 -12.82 -2.70
CA GLU A 7 7.19 -12.68 -2.31
C GLU A 7 6.57 -14.03 -1.93
N ARG A 8 6.83 -15.08 -2.73
CA ARG A 8 6.34 -16.43 -2.47
C ARG A 8 6.90 -17.02 -1.18
N ILE A 9 8.18 -16.81 -0.90
CA ILE A 9 8.82 -17.29 0.34
C ILE A 9 8.25 -16.56 1.56
N VAL A 10 8.03 -15.25 1.46
CA VAL A 10 7.40 -14.46 2.54
C VAL A 10 5.94 -14.90 2.78
N GLU A 11 5.22 -15.33 1.74
CA GLU A 11 3.86 -15.85 1.88
C GLU A 11 3.86 -17.20 2.63
N LEU A 12 4.70 -18.15 2.23
CA LEU A 12 4.84 -19.44 2.91
C LEU A 12 5.30 -19.29 4.37
N ASP A 13 6.15 -18.31 4.65
CA ASP A 13 6.57 -17.94 6.00
C ASP A 13 5.39 -17.42 6.85
N ARG A 14 4.50 -16.59 6.29
CA ARG A 14 3.30 -16.11 6.98
C ARG A 14 2.28 -17.22 7.24
N GLU A 15 2.20 -18.20 6.34
CA GLU A 15 1.39 -19.39 6.51
C GLU A 15 1.96 -20.37 7.54
N GLY A 16 3.18 -20.13 8.03
CA GLY A 16 3.85 -20.97 9.03
C GLY A 16 4.32 -22.33 8.47
N VAL A 17 4.44 -22.43 7.15
CA VAL A 17 4.83 -23.67 6.45
C VAL A 17 6.35 -23.91 6.54
N LEU A 18 7.13 -22.85 6.74
CA LEU A 18 8.59 -22.91 6.78
C LEU A 18 9.09 -23.15 8.21
N ASP A 19 9.96 -24.15 8.37
CA ASP A 19 10.63 -24.43 9.64
C ASP A 19 11.77 -23.45 9.89
N ARG A 20 11.54 -22.47 10.77
CA ARG A 20 12.54 -21.46 11.17
C ARG A 20 13.57 -21.98 12.17
N SER A 21 13.44 -23.20 12.67
CA SER A 21 14.46 -23.79 13.55
C SER A 21 15.70 -24.25 12.78
N ASP A 22 15.57 -24.41 11.47
CA ASP A 22 16.69 -24.60 10.55
C ASP A 22 17.32 -23.23 10.20
N ASP A 23 18.60 -23.08 10.53
CA ASP A 23 19.38 -21.85 10.30
C ASP A 23 19.45 -21.46 8.81
N ASP A 24 19.49 -22.43 7.90
CA ASP A 24 19.54 -22.16 6.46
C ASP A 24 18.20 -21.63 5.96
N VAL A 25 17.08 -22.20 6.45
CA VAL A 25 15.73 -21.72 6.13
C VAL A 25 15.53 -20.31 6.69
N ALA A 26 15.93 -20.06 7.94
CA ALA A 26 15.84 -18.75 8.58
C ALA A 26 16.60 -17.68 7.80
N LYS A 27 17.78 -18.02 7.27
CA LYS A 27 18.59 -17.11 6.44
C LYS A 27 17.91 -16.77 5.12
N VAL A 28 17.34 -17.76 4.42
CA VAL A 28 16.63 -17.54 3.15
C VAL A 28 15.38 -16.69 3.36
N VAL A 29 14.62 -16.94 4.44
CA VAL A 29 13.46 -16.13 4.81
C VAL A 29 13.86 -14.68 5.10
N PHE A 30 14.97 -14.47 5.82
CA PHE A 30 15.47 -13.13 6.10
C PHE A 30 15.87 -12.37 4.82
N GLU A 31 16.54 -13.04 3.88
CA GLU A 31 16.88 -12.45 2.58
C GLU A 31 15.62 -12.09 1.78
N ALA A 32 14.61 -12.97 1.79
CA ALA A 32 13.33 -12.74 1.14
C ALA A 32 12.61 -11.50 1.68
N HIS A 33 12.49 -11.38 3.01
CA HIS A 33 11.90 -10.21 3.66
C HIS A 33 12.66 -8.93 3.32
N THR A 34 13.99 -8.99 3.25
CA THR A 34 14.83 -7.84 2.89
C THR A 34 14.58 -7.40 1.44
N VAL A 35 14.50 -8.34 0.50
CA VAL A 35 14.21 -8.05 -0.92
C VAL A 35 12.82 -7.43 -1.08
N VAL A 36 11.80 -8.01 -0.43
CA VAL A 36 10.42 -7.50 -0.47
C VAL A 36 10.33 -6.11 0.16
N GLN A 37 10.92 -5.88 1.34
CA GLN A 37 10.93 -4.56 1.97
C GLN A 37 11.63 -3.51 1.11
N ARG A 38 12.78 -3.85 0.53
CA ARG A 38 13.50 -2.95 -0.37
C ARG A 38 12.65 -2.61 -1.60
N SER A 39 11.98 -3.60 -2.20
CA SER A 39 11.09 -3.36 -3.35
C SER A 39 9.89 -2.48 -3.00
N ALA A 40 9.34 -2.63 -1.79
CA ALA A 40 8.22 -1.83 -1.32
C ALA A 40 8.59 -0.35 -1.17
N MET A 41 9.83 -0.05 -0.75
CA MET A 41 10.33 1.33 -0.69
C MET A 41 10.38 2.00 -2.07
N TRP A 42 10.63 1.24 -3.13
CA TRP A 42 10.70 1.74 -4.51
C TRP A 42 9.37 1.57 -5.28
N GLY A 43 8.30 1.12 -4.61
CA GLY A 43 6.95 1.02 -5.20
C GLY A 43 6.79 -0.07 -6.26
N SER A 44 7.71 -1.04 -6.35
CA SER A 44 7.75 -2.03 -7.44
C SER A 44 6.93 -3.31 -7.20
N SER A 45 6.28 -3.47 -6.04
CA SER A 45 5.49 -4.68 -5.72
C SER A 45 3.98 -4.49 -6.01
N PRO A 46 3.37 -5.34 -6.87
CA PRO A 46 1.93 -5.37 -7.08
C PRO A 46 1.21 -5.84 -5.80
N GLY A 47 0.24 -5.06 -5.31
CA GLY A 47 -0.63 -5.50 -4.20
C GLY A 47 -0.26 -4.99 -2.80
N HIS A 48 0.71 -4.08 -2.67
CA HIS A 48 1.11 -3.57 -1.37
C HIS A 48 -0.07 -2.89 -0.62
N PRO A 49 -0.35 -3.24 0.65
CA PRO A 49 -1.47 -2.68 1.41
C PRO A 49 -1.35 -1.16 1.61
N ALA A 50 -0.14 -0.60 1.53
CA ALA A 50 0.04 0.85 1.54
C ALA A 50 -0.62 1.52 0.33
N ARG A 51 -0.60 0.90 -0.87
CA ARG A 51 -1.26 1.44 -2.08
C ARG A 51 -2.78 1.52 -1.90
N ARG A 52 -3.38 0.50 -1.26
CA ARG A 52 -4.82 0.51 -0.90
C ARG A 52 -5.15 1.64 0.09
N LYS A 53 -4.32 1.83 1.13
CA LYS A 53 -4.50 2.93 2.09
C LYS A 53 -4.33 4.30 1.43
N THR A 54 -3.36 4.45 0.54
CA THR A 54 -3.16 5.70 -0.23
C THR A 54 -4.38 6.03 -1.08
N VAL A 55 -4.98 5.06 -1.78
CA VAL A 55 -6.20 5.29 -2.57
C VAL A 55 -7.35 5.78 -1.68
N LEU A 56 -7.56 5.16 -0.52
CA LEU A 56 -8.62 5.60 0.42
C LEU A 56 -8.38 7.02 0.95
N ILE A 57 -7.13 7.36 1.28
CA ILE A 57 -6.77 8.71 1.72
C ILE A 57 -7.01 9.73 0.60
N VAL A 58 -6.60 9.42 -0.63
CA VAL A 58 -6.79 10.31 -1.79
C VAL A 58 -8.27 10.53 -2.09
N VAL A 59 -9.08 9.48 -2.06
CA VAL A 59 -10.54 9.58 -2.25
C VAL A 59 -11.17 10.40 -1.13
N GLY A 60 -10.83 10.12 0.12
CA GLY A 60 -11.34 10.88 1.27
C GLY A 60 -10.97 12.36 1.21
N ALA A 61 -9.70 12.67 0.89
CA ALA A 61 -9.24 14.05 0.71
C ALA A 61 -9.95 14.76 -0.44
N GLY A 62 -10.16 14.06 -1.57
CA GLY A 62 -10.90 14.60 -2.72
C GLY A 62 -12.35 14.95 -2.37
N LEU A 63 -13.05 14.07 -1.65
CA LEU A 63 -14.42 14.33 -1.20
C LEU A 63 -14.51 15.49 -0.20
N PHE A 64 -13.55 15.58 0.73
CA PHE A 64 -13.49 16.67 1.71
C PHE A 64 -13.28 18.03 1.02
N ILE A 65 -12.31 18.11 0.11
CA ILE A 65 -12.02 19.33 -0.66
C ILE A 65 -13.21 19.68 -1.57
N GLY A 66 -13.78 18.68 -2.26
CA GLY A 66 -14.94 18.88 -3.13
C GLY A 66 -16.15 19.46 -2.40
N THR A 67 -16.43 18.96 -1.19
CA THR A 67 -17.51 19.48 -0.34
C THR A 67 -17.28 20.95 0.02
N TRP A 68 -16.05 21.32 0.36
CA TRP A 68 -15.67 22.71 0.65
C TRP A 68 -15.84 23.63 -0.56
N ILE A 69 -15.39 23.19 -1.74
CA ILE A 69 -15.53 23.95 -2.99
C ILE A 69 -17.00 24.19 -3.32
N VAL A 70 -17.84 23.16 -3.22
CA VAL A 70 -19.29 23.28 -3.47
C VAL A 70 -19.91 24.24 -2.46
N GLY A 71 -19.58 24.12 -1.17
CA GLY A 71 -20.07 25.02 -0.12
C GLY A 71 -19.70 26.49 -0.35
N LEU A 72 -18.51 26.76 -0.91
CA LEU A 72 -18.06 28.12 -1.25
C LEU A 72 -18.70 28.67 -2.53
N LEU A 73 -18.87 27.83 -3.55
CA LEU A 73 -19.42 28.24 -4.84
C LEU A 73 -20.95 28.39 -4.83
N THR A 74 -21.65 27.61 -4.00
CA THR A 74 -23.12 27.66 -3.89
C THR A 74 -23.66 29.07 -3.59
N PRO A 75 -23.19 29.81 -2.57
CA PRO A 75 -23.67 31.16 -2.31
C PRO A 75 -23.26 32.17 -3.39
N LEU A 76 -22.12 31.96 -4.05
CA LEU A 76 -21.69 32.81 -5.18
C LEU A 76 -22.64 32.65 -6.36
N LEU A 77 -22.97 31.41 -6.74
CA LEU A 77 -23.88 31.10 -7.85
C LEU A 77 -25.31 31.58 -7.54
N LEU A 78 -25.83 31.31 -6.33
CA LEU A 78 -27.16 31.76 -5.91
C LEU A 78 -27.25 33.29 -5.75
N GLY A 79 -26.13 33.95 -5.42
CA GLY A 79 -26.05 35.40 -5.33
C GLY A 79 -25.98 36.12 -6.68
N THR A 80 -25.64 35.40 -7.75
CA THR A 80 -25.52 35.98 -9.11
C THR A 80 -26.88 36.06 -9.82
N GLU A 81 -27.93 35.40 -9.31
CA GLU A 81 -29.29 35.42 -9.87
C GLU A 81 -30.20 36.54 -9.30
N ARG A 82 -29.64 37.52 -8.57
CA ARG A 82 -30.34 38.72 -8.09
C ARG A 82 -29.78 39.98 -8.73
#